data_AF-A0A5B0FU94-F1
#
_entry.id   AF-A0A5B0FU94-F1
#
_cell.length_a   1.000
_cell.length_b   1.000
_cell.length_c   1.000
_cell.angle_alpha   90.00
_cell.angle_beta   90.00
_cell.angle_gamma   90.00
#
_symmetry.space_group_name_H-M   'P 1'
#
loop_
_entity.id
_entity.type
_entity.pdbx_description
1 polymer ?
#
loop_
_entity_poly.entity_id
_entity_poly.type
_entity_poly.pdbx_seq_one_letter_code
_entity_poly.pdbx_strand_id
1 'polypeptide(L)'
;MDMRPAAPGIAPAPPTRLELQPLGRDRTPADLERGQTPPPPGFTARAAQAAMSLGQTFHRSYLSPAYASVSSAGGAARDQLKSGAIQAWSDSAANLPSGRTTLAAAGQTLQQMATCGLPTYVREVAFMHAYSALADGLAEKSPGGALVLQAAISLASIATQVYVRQPRLERLGAESNVAVRGHFALSEAKWNGLTPDNQGALRTQMQRDSRNVTRNQVAAEAIYLGLGALGAARGDGALSARILSTQLRNVIYAVSREAMQASLSMTGKHDDTKTHGVNQDNMALLGWAYGAMTLTMGFVQDSVSPQTLPPGQTLSSPALTGADQLPLRGEALAQSIQTLAGTRAAFNTVIAIMDNHLQKHFDTRQAGTTQQFEASLPLKDYGRILDQSPARVAWTSLASAINMAMGEVTRGNTSTALGSFLGNAGTAAAMGLAYRTMNQTFQAHGSVRKAIDNPPAQTPAVVAQPGLEPQGSVVINRRANAVRARIENAQDAQ
;
A
#
# COMPACT_ATOMS: atom_id res chain seq x y z
N MET A 1 -29.26 -41.49 -38.00
CA MET A 1 -30.02 -40.77 -36.96
C MET A 1 -29.00 -40.15 -36.03
N ASP A 2 -28.80 -38.84 -36.16
CA ASP A 2 -27.73 -38.11 -35.49
C ASP A 2 -28.40 -37.12 -34.51
N MET A 3 -28.42 -37.48 -33.22
CA MET A 3 -29.00 -36.65 -32.15
C MET A 3 -27.88 -35.94 -31.40
N ARG A 4 -27.63 -34.67 -31.73
CA ARG A 4 -26.89 -33.75 -30.87
C ARG A 4 -27.87 -33.04 -29.92
N PRO A 5 -27.59 -32.95 -28.61
CA PRO A 5 -28.40 -32.15 -27.71
C PRO A 5 -28.23 -30.65 -28.00
N ALA A 6 -29.34 -29.92 -28.04
CA ALA A 6 -29.36 -28.47 -28.10
C ALA A 6 -28.76 -27.88 -26.81
N ALA A 7 -27.85 -26.90 -26.96
CA ALA A 7 -27.33 -26.14 -25.83
C ALA A 7 -28.47 -25.34 -25.16
N PRO A 8 -28.54 -25.27 -23.81
CA PRO A 8 -29.56 -24.46 -23.14
C PRO A 8 -29.29 -22.98 -23.39
N GLY A 9 -30.25 -22.30 -24.00
CA GLY A 9 -30.23 -20.84 -24.15
C GLY A 9 -30.31 -20.17 -22.78
N ILE A 10 -29.30 -19.36 -22.45
CA ILE A 10 -29.35 -18.48 -21.28
C ILE A 10 -30.30 -17.34 -21.63
N ALA A 11 -31.50 -17.36 -21.04
CA ALA A 11 -32.40 -16.22 -21.10
C ALA A 11 -31.74 -15.01 -20.39
N PRO A 12 -31.76 -13.81 -20.99
CA PRO A 12 -31.30 -12.61 -20.32
C PRO A 12 -32.19 -12.36 -19.08
N ALA A 13 -31.58 -12.27 -17.90
CA ALA A 13 -32.30 -11.87 -16.71
C ALA A 13 -32.84 -10.44 -16.89
N PRO A 14 -34.06 -10.13 -16.41
CA PRO A 14 -34.62 -8.80 -16.53
C PRO A 14 -33.74 -7.80 -15.76
N PRO A 15 -33.57 -6.56 -16.27
CA PRO A 15 -32.82 -5.53 -15.57
C PRO A 15 -33.44 -5.33 -14.19
N THR A 16 -32.63 -5.44 -13.14
CA THR A 16 -33.06 -5.13 -11.78
C THR A 16 -33.29 -3.62 -11.70
N ARG A 17 -34.50 -3.18 -12.06
CA ARG A 17 -34.96 -1.82 -11.81
C ARG A 17 -35.12 -1.69 -10.31
N LEU A 18 -34.11 -1.12 -9.64
CA LEU A 18 -34.27 -0.62 -8.28
C LEU A 18 -35.25 0.55 -8.37
N GLU A 19 -36.52 0.30 -8.04
CA GLU A 19 -37.49 1.37 -7.82
C GLU A 19 -36.99 2.23 -6.66
N LEU A 20 -36.64 3.46 -6.98
CA LEU A 20 -36.40 4.51 -5.99
C LEU A 20 -37.71 4.71 -5.23
N GLN A 21 -37.75 4.31 -3.95
CA GLN A 21 -38.82 4.77 -3.08
C GLN A 21 -38.73 6.30 -3.00
N PRO A 22 -39.78 7.04 -3.42
CA PRO A 22 -39.80 8.48 -3.25
C PRO A 22 -39.68 8.80 -1.76
N LEU A 23 -38.91 9.85 -1.45
CA LEU A 23 -38.78 10.40 -0.11
C LEU A 23 -40.20 10.61 0.45
N GLY A 24 -40.52 9.95 1.57
CA GLY A 24 -41.79 10.14 2.25
C GLY A 24 -42.06 11.63 2.48
N ARG A 25 -43.34 12.03 2.41
CA ARG A 25 -43.81 13.43 2.36
C ARG A 25 -43.29 14.36 3.46
N ASP A 26 -42.68 13.82 4.52
CA ASP A 26 -42.22 14.55 5.69
C ASP A 26 -40.68 14.69 5.75
N ARG A 27 -39.94 14.33 4.70
CA ARG A 27 -38.47 14.41 4.67
C ARG A 27 -37.99 15.63 3.89
N THR A 28 -37.27 16.54 4.54
CA THR A 28 -36.61 17.65 3.84
C THR A 28 -35.16 17.30 3.49
N PRO A 29 -34.59 17.88 2.42
CA PRO A 29 -33.16 17.73 2.10
C PRO A 29 -32.21 18.11 3.27
N ALA A 30 -32.63 19.05 4.13
CA ALA A 30 -31.89 19.48 5.31
C ALA A 30 -31.84 18.42 6.45
N ASP A 31 -32.77 17.45 6.45
CA ASP A 31 -32.78 16.36 7.43
C ASP A 31 -31.84 15.22 7.03
N LEU A 32 -31.59 15.06 5.72
CA LEU A 32 -30.57 14.17 5.17
C LEU A 32 -29.15 14.73 5.34
N GLU A 33 -29.00 16.05 5.33
CA GLU A 33 -27.73 16.71 5.61
C GLU A 33 -27.29 16.54 7.07
N ARG A 34 -28.21 16.51 8.04
CA ARG A 34 -27.86 16.47 9.48
C ARG A 34 -27.57 15.07 10.05
N GLY A 35 -27.71 14.00 9.27
CA GLY A 35 -27.37 12.64 9.70
C GLY A 35 -28.17 12.12 10.91
N GLN A 36 -29.33 12.70 11.21
CA GLN A 36 -30.14 12.39 12.39
C GLN A 36 -30.98 11.10 12.25
N THR A 37 -30.80 10.33 11.18
CA THR A 37 -31.53 9.07 10.99
C THR A 37 -30.61 7.85 11.11
N PRO A 38 -31.00 6.85 11.92
CA PRO A 38 -30.21 5.63 12.04
C PRO A 38 -30.15 4.91 10.69
N PRO A 39 -29.01 4.27 10.37
CA PRO A 39 -28.88 3.53 9.12
C PRO A 39 -29.93 2.42 9.07
N PRO A 40 -30.53 2.15 7.90
CA PRO A 40 -31.58 1.14 7.78
C PRO A 40 -31.05 -0.24 8.21
N PRO A 41 -31.89 -1.08 8.86
CA PRO A 41 -31.46 -2.39 9.38
C PRO A 41 -30.77 -3.23 8.30
N GLY A 42 -29.58 -3.75 8.61
CA GLY A 42 -28.77 -4.53 7.66
C GLY A 42 -27.83 -3.73 6.76
N PHE A 43 -27.68 -2.40 6.94
CA PHE A 43 -26.74 -1.57 6.17
C PHE A 43 -25.30 -2.10 6.16
N THR A 44 -24.78 -2.55 7.31
CA THR A 44 -23.43 -3.14 7.41
C THR A 44 -23.32 -4.46 6.65
N ALA A 45 -24.34 -5.31 6.75
CA ALA A 45 -24.39 -6.58 6.03
C ALA A 45 -24.50 -6.32 4.53
N ARG A 46 -25.30 -5.34 4.09
CA ARG A 46 -25.44 -4.94 2.68
C ARG A 46 -24.20 -4.25 2.13
N ALA A 47 -23.50 -3.42 2.91
CA ALA A 47 -22.24 -2.80 2.49
C ALA A 47 -21.09 -3.81 2.43
N ALA A 48 -21.04 -4.75 3.39
CA ALA A 48 -20.09 -5.87 3.36
C ALA A 48 -20.41 -6.84 2.22
N GLN A 49 -21.69 -7.12 1.96
CA GLN A 49 -22.15 -7.94 0.84
C GLN A 49 -21.97 -7.22 -0.50
N ALA A 50 -22.05 -5.89 -0.55
CA ALA A 50 -21.71 -5.07 -1.72
C ALA A 50 -20.20 -5.05 -2.01
N ALA A 51 -19.36 -4.97 -0.97
CA ALA A 51 -17.91 -5.06 -1.07
C ALA A 51 -17.44 -6.48 -1.45
N MET A 52 -18.07 -7.52 -0.90
CA MET A 52 -17.84 -8.91 -1.29
C MET A 52 -18.39 -9.23 -2.68
N SER A 53 -19.54 -8.65 -3.06
CA SER A 53 -20.10 -8.77 -4.41
C SER A 53 -19.31 -7.95 -5.42
N LEU A 54 -18.58 -6.91 -5.05
CA LEU A 54 -17.66 -6.23 -5.97
C LEU A 54 -16.55 -7.18 -6.41
N GLY A 55 -16.01 -8.01 -5.51
CA GLY A 55 -15.06 -9.07 -5.87
C GLY A 55 -15.68 -10.19 -6.72
N GLN A 56 -16.91 -10.64 -6.39
CA GLN A 56 -17.59 -11.71 -7.12
C GLN A 56 -18.19 -11.27 -8.47
N THR A 57 -18.71 -10.05 -8.57
CA THR A 57 -19.18 -9.40 -9.82
C THR A 57 -17.98 -9.01 -10.67
N PHE A 58 -16.85 -8.58 -10.08
CA PHE A 58 -15.60 -8.44 -10.82
C PHE A 58 -15.16 -9.79 -11.42
N HIS A 59 -15.23 -10.87 -10.64
CA HIS A 59 -14.88 -12.21 -11.11
C HIS A 59 -15.85 -12.76 -12.18
N ARG A 60 -17.17 -12.66 -11.98
CA ARG A 60 -18.19 -13.15 -12.93
C ARG A 60 -18.33 -12.30 -14.18
N SER A 61 -18.25 -10.98 -14.06
CA SER A 61 -18.53 -10.06 -15.16
C SER A 61 -17.28 -9.60 -15.91
N TYR A 62 -16.07 -9.79 -15.36
CA TYR A 62 -14.83 -9.34 -15.99
C TYR A 62 -13.79 -10.46 -16.14
N LEU A 63 -13.65 -11.37 -15.17
CA LEU A 63 -12.73 -12.52 -15.32
C LEU A 63 -13.34 -13.66 -16.16
N SER A 64 -14.63 -14.00 -15.99
CA SER A 64 -15.27 -15.06 -16.81
C SER A 64 -15.32 -14.72 -18.31
N PRO A 65 -15.62 -13.47 -18.74
CA PRO A 65 -15.56 -13.10 -20.15
C PRO A 65 -14.12 -12.92 -20.62
N ALA A 66 -13.19 -12.46 -19.78
CA ALA A 66 -11.76 -12.38 -20.13
C ALA A 66 -11.14 -13.76 -20.40
N TYR A 67 -11.56 -14.81 -19.67
CA TYR A 67 -11.18 -16.20 -19.97
C TYR A 67 -11.83 -16.71 -21.27
N ALA A 68 -13.02 -16.23 -21.63
CA ALA A 68 -13.70 -16.56 -22.89
C ALA A 68 -13.24 -15.70 -24.09
N SER A 69 -12.65 -14.53 -23.86
CA SER A 69 -12.24 -13.55 -24.88
C SER A 69 -10.73 -13.51 -25.14
N VAL A 70 -9.93 -14.37 -24.49
CA VAL A 70 -8.55 -14.67 -24.94
C VAL A 70 -8.53 -15.14 -26.41
N SER A 71 -9.67 -15.55 -26.98
CA SER A 71 -9.79 -15.89 -28.40
C SER A 71 -10.28 -14.78 -29.34
N SER A 72 -10.72 -13.58 -28.89
CA SER A 72 -11.18 -12.55 -29.82
C SER A 72 -11.31 -11.11 -29.25
N ALA A 73 -10.69 -10.18 -29.98
CA ALA A 73 -11.00 -8.74 -30.08
C ALA A 73 -10.56 -7.78 -28.93
N GLY A 74 -9.35 -7.24 -29.05
CA GLY A 74 -8.74 -6.25 -28.14
C GLY A 74 -9.33 -4.82 -28.16
N GLY A 75 -10.27 -4.49 -29.05
CA GLY A 75 -10.90 -3.16 -29.09
C GLY A 75 -12.06 -3.00 -28.09
N ALA A 76 -12.98 -3.97 -28.08
CA ALA A 76 -14.16 -3.94 -27.22
C ALA A 76 -13.81 -4.06 -25.72
N ALA A 77 -12.72 -4.76 -25.40
CA ALA A 77 -12.23 -4.92 -24.03
C ALA A 77 -11.78 -3.58 -23.41
N ARG A 78 -11.16 -2.68 -24.19
CA ARG A 78 -10.69 -1.37 -23.73
C ARG A 78 -11.85 -0.43 -23.39
N ASP A 79 -12.87 -0.39 -24.26
CA ASP A 79 -14.06 0.43 -24.03
C ASP A 79 -14.96 -0.15 -22.94
N GLN A 80 -15.06 -1.49 -22.81
CA GLN A 80 -15.73 -2.16 -21.69
C GLN A 80 -15.01 -1.97 -20.35
N LEU A 81 -13.67 -1.93 -20.33
CA LEU A 81 -12.89 -1.65 -19.11
C LEU A 81 -13.01 -0.18 -18.69
N LYS A 82 -12.95 0.74 -19.65
CA LYS A 82 -13.13 2.18 -19.38
C LYS A 82 -14.55 2.49 -18.92
N SER A 83 -15.56 2.01 -19.65
CA SER A 83 -16.97 2.14 -19.26
C SER A 83 -17.26 1.41 -17.95
N GLY A 84 -16.68 0.23 -17.72
CA GLY A 84 -16.83 -0.54 -16.49
C GLY A 84 -16.18 0.11 -15.26
N ALA A 85 -15.03 0.79 -15.43
CA ALA A 85 -14.42 1.58 -14.37
C ALA A 85 -15.23 2.85 -14.07
N ILE A 86 -15.75 3.51 -15.12
CA ILE A 86 -16.68 4.63 -14.98
C ILE A 86 -17.99 4.18 -14.33
N GLN A 87 -18.50 2.99 -14.67
CA GLN A 87 -19.70 2.39 -14.11
C GLN A 87 -19.47 1.98 -12.66
N ALA A 88 -18.35 1.34 -12.31
CA ALA A 88 -18.02 0.99 -10.93
C ALA A 88 -17.81 2.24 -10.05
N TRP A 89 -17.23 3.30 -10.62
CA TRP A 89 -17.14 4.61 -9.97
C TRP A 89 -18.52 5.26 -9.83
N SER A 90 -19.36 5.22 -10.87
CA SER A 90 -20.73 5.72 -10.88
C SER A 90 -21.62 4.97 -9.90
N ASP A 91 -21.48 3.65 -9.80
CA ASP A 91 -22.23 2.78 -8.89
C ASP A 91 -21.73 2.96 -7.46
N SER A 92 -20.41 3.19 -7.26
CA SER A 92 -19.86 3.58 -5.97
C SER A 92 -20.40 4.94 -5.55
N ALA A 93 -20.43 5.92 -6.46
CA ALA A 93 -20.94 7.27 -6.25
C ALA A 93 -22.47 7.30 -6.03
N ALA A 94 -23.22 6.44 -6.73
CA ALA A 94 -24.68 6.30 -6.62
C ALA A 94 -25.10 5.61 -5.31
N ASN A 95 -24.18 4.89 -4.65
CA ASN A 95 -24.39 4.30 -3.33
C ASN A 95 -23.86 5.17 -2.17
N LEU A 96 -23.32 6.37 -2.45
CA LEU A 96 -22.95 7.34 -1.41
C LEU A 96 -24.21 8.05 -0.91
N PRO A 97 -24.65 7.85 0.35
CA PRO A 97 -25.99 8.27 0.78
C PRO A 97 -26.17 9.78 1.00
N SER A 98 -25.17 10.61 0.70
CA SER A 98 -25.21 12.06 0.93
C SER A 98 -24.11 12.79 0.18
N GLY A 99 -24.33 14.08 -0.15
CA GLY A 99 -23.30 14.96 -0.75
C GLY A 99 -22.01 15.06 0.06
N ARG A 100 -22.06 14.79 1.38
CA ARG A 100 -20.89 14.76 2.28
C ARG A 100 -19.97 13.56 1.99
N THR A 101 -20.56 12.40 1.74
CA THR A 101 -19.79 11.19 1.41
C THR A 101 -19.15 11.32 0.02
N THR A 102 -19.83 12.01 -0.91
CA THR A 102 -19.31 12.37 -2.23
C THR A 102 -18.13 13.35 -2.16
N LEU A 103 -18.19 14.39 -1.33
CA LEU A 103 -17.09 15.32 -1.13
C LEU A 103 -15.88 14.65 -0.45
N ALA A 104 -16.11 13.81 0.56
CA ALA A 104 -15.06 13.02 1.19
C ALA A 104 -14.37 12.06 0.19
N ALA A 105 -15.14 11.44 -0.72
CA ALA A 105 -14.62 10.60 -1.79
C ALA A 105 -13.83 11.42 -2.83
N ALA A 106 -14.27 12.64 -3.17
CA ALA A 106 -13.53 13.56 -4.03
C ALA A 106 -12.20 13.98 -3.39
N GLY A 107 -12.20 14.29 -2.09
CA GLY A 107 -10.97 14.55 -1.32
C GLY A 107 -10.00 13.38 -1.33
N GLN A 108 -10.48 12.16 -1.10
CA GLN A 108 -9.64 10.95 -1.22
C GLN A 108 -9.07 10.81 -2.62
N THR A 109 -9.88 11.05 -3.65
CA THR A 109 -9.45 10.96 -5.05
C THR A 109 -8.30 11.92 -5.33
N LEU A 110 -8.48 13.20 -5.00
CA LEU A 110 -7.44 14.23 -5.18
C LEU A 110 -6.17 13.91 -4.39
N GLN A 111 -6.32 13.48 -3.13
CA GLN A 111 -5.20 13.11 -2.28
C GLN A 111 -4.45 11.90 -2.85
N GLN A 112 -5.12 10.85 -3.33
CA GLN A 112 -4.44 9.67 -3.87
C GLN A 112 -3.86 9.92 -5.27
N MET A 113 -4.44 10.80 -6.08
CA MET A 113 -3.79 11.25 -7.31
C MET A 113 -2.43 11.89 -7.00
N ALA A 114 -2.38 12.79 -6.02
CA ALA A 114 -1.14 13.47 -5.64
C ALA A 114 -0.15 12.56 -4.89
N THR A 115 -0.64 11.74 -3.96
CA THR A 115 0.21 10.96 -3.05
C THR A 115 0.49 9.52 -3.49
N CYS A 116 -0.25 9.02 -4.48
CA CYS A 116 -0.02 7.69 -5.05
C CYS A 116 0.21 7.76 -6.56
N GLY A 117 -0.66 8.43 -7.31
CA GLY A 117 -0.60 8.53 -8.77
C GLY A 117 0.70 9.16 -9.26
N LEU A 118 1.00 10.39 -8.82
CA LEU A 118 2.24 11.09 -9.20
C LEU A 118 3.50 10.30 -8.80
N PRO A 119 3.67 9.82 -7.54
CA PRO A 119 4.74 8.90 -7.16
C PRO A 119 4.85 7.65 -8.04
N THR A 120 3.72 7.09 -8.47
CA THR A 120 3.70 5.92 -9.36
C THR A 120 4.18 6.29 -10.74
N TYR A 121 3.74 7.40 -11.29
CA TYR A 121 4.21 7.85 -12.58
C TYR A 121 5.74 8.08 -12.56
N VAL A 122 6.24 8.81 -11.55
CA VAL A 122 7.68 9.10 -11.40
C VAL A 122 8.50 7.81 -11.24
N ARG A 123 8.06 6.86 -10.40
CA ARG A 123 8.80 5.60 -10.23
C ARG A 123 8.82 4.77 -11.52
N GLU A 124 7.75 4.77 -12.32
CA GLU A 124 7.69 3.98 -13.56
C GLU A 124 8.56 4.58 -14.65
N VAL A 125 8.58 5.92 -14.77
CA VAL A 125 9.51 6.62 -15.66
C VAL A 125 10.96 6.31 -15.29
N ALA A 126 11.32 6.46 -14.01
CA ALA A 126 12.66 6.16 -13.52
C ALA A 126 13.03 4.69 -13.72
N PHE A 127 12.10 3.77 -13.46
CA PHE A 127 12.27 2.34 -13.65
C PHE A 127 12.64 2.00 -15.10
N MET A 128 11.83 2.44 -16.06
CA MET A 128 12.03 2.06 -17.46
C MET A 128 13.27 2.73 -18.06
N HIS A 129 13.55 3.99 -17.72
CA HIS A 129 14.81 4.64 -18.14
C HIS A 129 16.04 3.97 -17.52
N ALA A 130 16.00 3.65 -16.22
CA ALA A 130 17.09 2.95 -15.55
C ALA A 130 17.30 1.56 -16.15
N TYR A 131 16.22 0.83 -16.45
CA TYR A 131 16.32 -0.46 -17.11
C TYR A 131 16.99 -0.34 -18.49
N SER A 132 16.49 0.54 -19.36
CA SER A 132 17.06 0.73 -20.70
C SER A 132 18.54 1.15 -20.66
N ALA A 133 18.93 1.97 -19.69
CA ALA A 133 20.32 2.39 -19.52
C ALA A 133 21.23 1.28 -18.94
N LEU A 134 20.71 0.46 -18.03
CA LEU A 134 21.48 -0.60 -17.36
C LEU A 134 21.61 -1.85 -18.24
N ALA A 135 20.57 -2.19 -19.01
CA ALA A 135 20.52 -3.39 -19.84
C ALA A 135 21.68 -3.41 -20.85
N ASP A 136 21.85 -2.35 -21.64
CA ASP A 136 22.94 -2.20 -22.64
C ASP A 136 24.28 -1.73 -22.00
N GLY A 137 24.28 -1.54 -20.68
CA GLY A 137 25.33 -0.85 -19.93
C GLY A 137 26.08 -1.76 -18.98
N LEU A 138 26.03 -1.43 -17.69
CA LEU A 138 26.74 -2.14 -16.63
C LEU A 138 26.36 -3.63 -16.58
N ALA A 139 25.07 -3.95 -16.80
CA ALA A 139 24.57 -5.31 -16.60
C ALA A 139 25.04 -6.28 -17.69
N GLU A 140 25.14 -5.83 -18.94
CA GLU A 140 25.70 -6.62 -20.03
C GLU A 140 27.23 -6.67 -19.98
N LYS A 141 27.90 -5.53 -19.75
CA LYS A 141 29.37 -5.43 -19.83
C LYS A 141 30.11 -5.93 -18.59
N SER A 142 29.46 -5.88 -17.42
CA SER A 142 30.04 -6.33 -16.15
C SER A 142 28.97 -6.95 -15.24
N PRO A 143 28.53 -8.19 -15.52
CA PRO A 143 27.54 -8.88 -14.70
C PRO A 143 27.96 -8.99 -13.22
N GLY A 144 29.26 -9.20 -12.96
CA GLY A 144 29.82 -9.18 -11.61
C GLY A 144 29.71 -7.81 -10.93
N GLY A 145 29.98 -6.72 -11.66
CA GLY A 145 29.80 -5.35 -11.14
C GLY A 145 28.34 -5.04 -10.83
N ALA A 146 27.40 -5.48 -11.67
CA ALA A 146 25.97 -5.35 -11.42
C ALA A 146 25.54 -6.10 -10.15
N LEU A 147 26.04 -7.32 -9.94
CA LEU A 147 25.75 -8.11 -8.73
C LEU A 147 26.31 -7.45 -7.45
N VAL A 148 27.52 -6.88 -7.51
CA VAL A 148 28.10 -6.14 -6.38
C VAL A 148 27.26 -4.91 -6.05
N LEU A 149 26.80 -4.17 -7.06
CA LEU A 149 25.91 -3.02 -6.85
C LEU A 149 24.57 -3.44 -6.24
N GLN A 150 23.98 -4.55 -6.72
CA GLN A 150 22.76 -5.12 -6.12
C GLN A 150 22.99 -5.46 -4.65
N ALA A 151 24.09 -6.14 -4.32
CA ALA A 151 24.42 -6.47 -2.93
C ALA A 151 24.56 -5.23 -2.05
N ALA A 152 25.21 -4.17 -2.55
CA ALA A 152 25.32 -2.90 -1.83
C ALA A 152 23.94 -2.26 -1.56
N ILE A 153 23.07 -2.21 -2.58
CA ILE A 153 21.70 -1.67 -2.45
C ILE A 153 20.89 -2.52 -1.48
N SER A 154 20.96 -3.86 -1.58
CA SER A 154 20.28 -4.79 -0.68
C SER A 154 20.69 -4.60 0.78
N LEU A 155 22.00 -4.49 1.03
CA LEU A 155 22.53 -4.23 2.37
C LEU A 155 22.08 -2.87 2.90
N ALA A 156 22.11 -1.82 2.07
CA ALA A 156 21.61 -0.50 2.44
C ALA A 156 20.11 -0.52 2.78
N SER A 157 19.30 -1.21 1.97
CA SER A 157 17.86 -1.39 2.22
C SER A 157 17.60 -2.10 3.55
N ILE A 158 18.31 -3.18 3.85
CA ILE A 158 18.21 -3.88 5.15
C ILE A 158 18.68 -2.99 6.29
N ALA A 159 19.80 -2.29 6.12
CA ALA A 159 20.34 -1.37 7.10
C ALA A 159 19.34 -0.26 7.45
N THR A 160 18.58 0.26 6.48
CA THR A 160 17.55 1.27 6.77
C THR A 160 16.44 0.74 7.68
N GLN A 161 16.12 -0.56 7.62
CA GLN A 161 15.15 -1.16 8.55
C GLN A 161 15.68 -1.16 9.99
N VAL A 162 16.95 -1.55 10.15
CA VAL A 162 17.58 -1.81 11.45
C VAL A 162 18.06 -0.53 12.13
N TYR A 163 18.65 0.39 11.37
CA TYR A 163 19.30 1.58 11.91
C TYR A 163 18.46 2.85 11.78
N VAL A 164 17.41 2.85 10.95
CA VAL A 164 16.53 4.02 10.79
C VAL A 164 15.12 3.71 11.30
N ARG A 165 14.43 2.74 10.69
CA ARG A 165 13.01 2.50 11.01
C ARG A 165 12.81 1.98 12.44
N GLN A 166 13.45 0.89 12.83
CA GLN A 166 13.24 0.27 14.14
C GLN A 166 13.54 1.23 15.30
N PRO A 167 14.69 1.94 15.34
CA PRO A 167 14.98 2.89 16.41
C PRO A 167 13.96 4.01 16.48
N ARG A 168 13.42 4.45 15.33
CA ARG A 168 12.41 5.51 15.28
C ARG A 168 11.07 5.08 15.85
N LEU A 169 10.72 3.79 15.78
CA LEU A 169 9.56 3.22 16.46
C LEU A 169 9.78 3.14 17.98
N GLU A 170 11.02 2.92 18.41
CA GLU A 170 11.42 2.73 19.81
C GLU A 170 11.88 4.02 20.51
N ARG A 171 11.75 5.19 19.88
CA ARG A 171 12.20 6.49 20.42
C ARG A 171 11.63 6.84 21.79
N LEU A 172 10.45 6.33 22.12
CA LEU A 172 9.81 6.52 23.44
C LEU A 172 10.12 5.36 24.41
N GLY A 173 11.12 4.54 24.10
CA GLY A 173 11.47 3.29 24.78
C GLY A 173 10.81 2.06 24.15
N ALA A 174 11.50 0.93 24.20
CA ALA A 174 11.02 -0.35 23.66
C ALA A 174 9.73 -0.86 24.31
N GLU A 175 9.45 -0.42 25.54
CA GLU A 175 8.24 -0.75 26.31
C GLU A 175 7.12 0.29 26.15
N SER A 176 7.27 1.28 25.27
CA SER A 176 6.32 2.38 25.12
C SER A 176 4.91 1.90 24.77
N ASN A 177 3.95 2.21 25.65
CA ASN A 177 2.54 1.94 25.40
C ASN A 177 1.99 2.79 24.24
N VAL A 178 2.63 3.91 23.87
CA VAL A 178 2.20 4.75 22.74
C VAL A 178 2.28 3.99 21.42
N ALA A 179 3.41 3.31 21.18
CA ALA A 179 3.63 2.52 19.98
C ALA A 179 2.62 1.36 19.91
N VAL A 180 2.44 0.65 21.02
CA VAL A 180 1.51 -0.50 21.10
C VAL A 180 0.06 -0.06 20.86
N ARG A 181 -0.39 1.00 21.55
CA ARG A 181 -1.74 1.55 21.32
C ARG A 181 -1.94 2.00 19.89
N GLY A 182 -0.93 2.65 19.28
CA GLY A 182 -0.98 3.02 17.87
C GLY A 182 -1.10 1.81 16.94
N HIS A 183 -0.31 0.76 17.19
CA HIS A 183 -0.32 -0.46 16.39
C HIS A 183 -1.70 -1.13 16.33
N PHE A 184 -2.37 -1.21 17.49
CA PHE A 184 -3.68 -1.87 17.63
C PHE A 184 -4.89 -0.92 17.61
N ALA A 185 -4.66 0.37 17.33
CA ALA A 185 -5.68 1.41 17.37
C ALA A 185 -6.49 1.46 18.69
N LEU A 186 -5.78 1.47 19.82
CA LEU A 186 -6.39 1.50 21.15
C LEU A 186 -6.40 2.91 21.74
N SER A 187 -7.52 3.25 22.39
CA SER A 187 -7.58 4.41 23.28
C SER A 187 -6.82 4.15 24.59
N GLU A 188 -6.56 5.19 25.36
CA GLU A 188 -5.96 5.05 26.69
C GLU A 188 -6.81 4.27 27.66
N ALA A 189 -8.10 4.59 27.72
CA ALA A 189 -9.05 3.91 28.58
C ALA A 189 -9.11 2.41 28.25
N LYS A 190 -9.11 2.06 26.94
CA LYS A 190 -9.11 0.67 26.51
C LYS A 190 -7.81 -0.03 26.89
N TRP A 191 -6.65 0.62 26.74
CA TRP A 191 -5.36 0.06 27.15
C TRP A 191 -5.27 -0.16 28.67
N ASN A 192 -5.64 0.84 29.47
CA ASN A 192 -5.60 0.77 30.93
C ASN A 192 -6.60 -0.24 31.50
N GLY A 193 -7.67 -0.54 30.76
CA GLY A 193 -8.63 -1.58 31.11
C GLY A 193 -8.17 -3.01 30.78
N LEU A 194 -7.05 -3.20 30.09
CA LEU A 194 -6.49 -4.54 29.84
C LEU A 194 -5.72 -5.06 31.06
N THR A 195 -5.76 -6.38 31.26
CA THR A 195 -4.89 -7.04 32.24
C THR A 195 -3.41 -6.87 31.87
N PRO A 196 -2.48 -6.94 32.84
CA PRO A 196 -1.04 -6.87 32.56
C PRO A 196 -0.57 -7.92 31.52
N ASP A 197 -1.10 -9.14 31.59
CA ASP A 197 -0.77 -10.20 30.63
C ASP A 197 -1.21 -9.85 29.20
N ASN A 198 -2.41 -9.28 29.04
CA ASN A 198 -2.91 -8.83 27.74
C ASN A 198 -2.07 -7.67 27.18
N GLN A 199 -1.65 -6.74 28.04
CA GLN A 199 -0.75 -5.66 27.65
C GLN A 199 0.62 -6.22 27.18
N GLY A 200 1.18 -7.17 27.91
CA GLY A 200 2.43 -7.85 27.54
C GLY A 200 2.32 -8.64 26.24
N ALA A 201 1.20 -9.34 26.01
CA ALA A 201 0.94 -10.07 24.78
C ALA A 201 0.87 -9.14 23.56
N LEU A 202 0.17 -8.00 23.67
CA LEU A 202 0.08 -7.00 22.60
C LEU A 202 1.44 -6.36 22.30
N ARG A 203 2.23 -6.04 23.34
CA ARG A 203 3.59 -5.52 23.13
C ARG A 203 4.47 -6.50 22.38
N THR A 204 4.45 -7.77 22.79
CA THR A 204 5.17 -8.85 22.12
C THR A 204 4.72 -9.00 20.67
N GLN A 205 3.41 -8.93 20.40
CA GLN A 205 2.87 -9.01 19.05
C GLN A 205 3.32 -7.82 18.18
N MET A 206 3.28 -6.58 18.67
CA MET A 206 3.79 -5.41 17.95
C MET A 206 5.27 -5.56 17.61
N GLN A 207 6.10 -5.98 18.57
CA GLN A 207 7.53 -6.21 18.33
C GLN A 207 7.76 -7.31 17.28
N ARG A 208 7.00 -8.41 17.32
CA ARG A 208 7.04 -9.46 16.28
C ARG A 208 6.64 -8.92 14.92
N ASP A 209 5.56 -8.16 14.83
CA ASP A 209 5.10 -7.55 13.58
C ASP A 209 6.15 -6.57 13.01
N SER A 210 6.75 -5.71 13.85
CA SER A 210 7.85 -4.83 13.43
C SER A 210 9.07 -5.61 12.93
N ARG A 211 9.41 -6.74 13.57
CA ARG A 211 10.48 -7.64 13.07
C ARG A 211 10.09 -8.31 11.75
N ASN A 212 8.82 -8.65 11.56
CA ASN A 212 8.33 -9.22 10.31
C ASN A 212 8.44 -8.24 9.14
N VAL A 213 8.29 -6.92 9.35
CA VAL A 213 8.61 -5.91 8.32
C VAL A 213 10.07 -6.02 7.87
N THR A 214 11.00 -6.13 8.81
CA THR A 214 12.44 -6.31 8.49
C THR A 214 12.70 -7.64 7.80
N ARG A 215 12.05 -8.73 8.24
CA ARG A 215 12.15 -10.05 7.59
C ARG A 215 11.63 -10.01 6.14
N ASN A 216 10.56 -9.27 5.87
CA ASN A 216 10.05 -9.09 4.52
C ASN A 216 11.08 -8.39 3.60
N GLN A 217 11.79 -7.38 4.12
CA GLN A 217 12.91 -6.77 3.37
C GLN A 217 14.01 -7.79 3.11
N VAL A 218 14.47 -8.51 4.15
CA VAL A 218 15.54 -9.51 4.01
C VAL A 218 15.16 -10.59 3.00
N ALA A 219 13.93 -11.09 3.04
CA ALA A 219 13.42 -12.06 2.10
C ALA A 219 13.40 -11.52 0.66
N ALA A 220 12.93 -10.29 0.47
CA ALA A 220 12.94 -9.63 -0.85
C ALA A 220 14.36 -9.51 -1.40
N GLU A 221 15.31 -9.05 -0.59
CA GLU A 221 16.70 -8.89 -1.00
C GLU A 221 17.41 -10.22 -1.26
N ALA A 222 17.12 -11.25 -0.46
CA ALA A 222 17.64 -12.60 -0.71
C ALA A 222 17.17 -13.14 -2.06
N ILE A 223 15.89 -12.92 -2.41
CA ILE A 223 15.36 -13.28 -3.74
C ILE A 223 16.05 -12.46 -4.83
N TYR A 224 16.17 -11.14 -4.68
CA TYR A 224 16.86 -10.30 -5.66
C TYR A 224 18.30 -10.72 -5.90
N LEU A 225 19.06 -11.01 -4.85
CA LEU A 225 20.43 -11.49 -4.98
C LEU A 225 20.51 -12.88 -5.61
N GLY A 226 19.58 -13.78 -5.27
CA GLY A 226 19.49 -15.09 -5.91
C GLY A 226 19.21 -14.98 -7.42
N LEU A 227 18.25 -14.13 -7.81
CA LEU A 227 17.94 -13.86 -9.22
C LEU A 227 19.08 -13.11 -9.92
N GLY A 228 19.77 -12.21 -9.22
CA GLY A 228 20.93 -11.49 -9.74
C GLY A 228 22.12 -12.41 -10.01
N ALA A 229 22.43 -13.30 -9.08
CA ALA A 229 23.45 -14.34 -9.25
C ALA A 229 23.09 -15.30 -10.40
N LEU A 230 21.82 -15.67 -10.52
CA LEU A 230 21.32 -16.46 -11.64
C LEU A 230 21.50 -15.73 -12.98
N GLY A 231 21.18 -14.44 -13.04
CA GLY A 231 21.38 -13.60 -14.21
C GLY A 231 22.86 -13.52 -14.58
N ALA A 232 23.73 -13.23 -13.62
CA ALA A 232 25.18 -13.17 -13.83
C ALA A 232 25.75 -14.51 -14.34
N ALA A 233 25.32 -15.64 -13.77
CA ALA A 233 25.76 -16.97 -14.19
C ALA A 233 25.30 -17.32 -15.62
N ARG A 234 24.16 -16.79 -16.06
CA ARG A 234 23.61 -17.00 -17.42
C ARG A 234 24.10 -15.98 -18.45
N GLY A 235 24.84 -14.95 -18.03
CA GLY A 235 25.12 -13.79 -18.89
C GLY A 235 23.86 -12.98 -19.24
N ASP A 236 22.80 -13.08 -18.44
CA ASP A 236 21.54 -12.38 -18.64
C ASP A 236 21.61 -10.99 -17.98
N GLY A 237 22.19 -10.03 -18.72
CA GLY A 237 22.27 -8.63 -18.31
C GLY A 237 20.88 -7.98 -18.16
N ALA A 238 19.88 -8.44 -18.91
CA ALA A 238 18.52 -7.93 -18.84
C ALA A 238 17.87 -8.25 -17.48
N LEU A 239 18.02 -9.46 -16.97
CA LEU A 239 17.53 -9.83 -15.63
C LEU A 239 18.20 -8.97 -14.54
N SER A 240 19.52 -8.77 -14.63
CA SER A 240 20.27 -7.95 -13.67
C SER A 240 19.85 -6.48 -13.69
N ALA A 241 19.65 -5.91 -14.89
CA ALA A 241 19.13 -4.56 -15.09
C ALA A 241 17.70 -4.40 -14.54
N ARG A 242 16.85 -5.41 -14.71
CA ARG A 242 15.47 -5.43 -14.19
C ARG A 242 15.44 -5.40 -12.66
N ILE A 243 16.32 -6.15 -12.00
CA ILE A 243 16.40 -6.17 -10.52
C ILE A 243 16.82 -4.81 -9.97
N LEU A 244 17.92 -4.25 -10.47
CA LEU A 244 18.44 -2.94 -10.05
C LEU A 244 17.43 -1.82 -10.25
N SER A 245 16.85 -1.76 -11.45
CA SER A 245 15.82 -0.76 -11.77
C SER A 245 14.58 -0.93 -10.89
N THR A 246 14.20 -2.15 -10.50
CA THR A 246 13.07 -2.37 -9.59
C THR A 246 13.36 -1.96 -8.15
N GLN A 247 14.56 -2.22 -7.64
CA GLN A 247 14.97 -1.70 -6.32
C GLN A 247 14.88 -0.16 -6.29
N LEU A 248 15.37 0.50 -7.36
CA LEU A 248 15.25 1.96 -7.52
C LEU A 248 13.78 2.41 -7.56
N ARG A 249 12.95 1.74 -8.37
CA ARG A 249 11.50 2.00 -8.47
C ARG A 249 10.83 1.97 -7.10
N ASN A 250 11.16 0.99 -6.26
CA ASN A 250 10.57 0.83 -4.94
C ASN A 250 10.98 1.96 -3.98
N VAL A 251 12.26 2.35 -3.99
CA VAL A 251 12.77 3.46 -3.16
C VAL A 251 12.15 4.80 -3.59
N ILE A 252 12.17 5.11 -4.88
CA ILE A 252 11.58 6.35 -5.43
C ILE A 252 10.12 6.45 -5.03
N TYR A 253 9.36 5.36 -5.21
CA TYR A 253 7.95 5.34 -4.84
C TYR A 253 7.73 5.61 -3.36
N ALA A 254 8.49 4.94 -2.50
CA ALA A 254 8.31 5.06 -1.07
C ALA A 254 8.59 6.49 -0.59
N VAL A 255 9.76 7.04 -0.95
CA VAL A 255 10.15 8.38 -0.53
C VAL A 255 9.20 9.43 -1.09
N SER A 256 8.87 9.38 -2.38
CA SER A 256 7.97 10.38 -2.99
C SER A 256 6.55 10.29 -2.44
N ARG A 257 6.01 9.09 -2.24
CA ARG A 257 4.69 8.90 -1.60
C ARG A 257 4.68 9.47 -0.19
N GLU A 258 5.65 9.11 0.65
CA GLU A 258 5.68 9.58 2.03
C GLU A 258 5.95 11.09 2.13
N ALA A 259 6.76 11.67 1.23
CA ALA A 259 6.97 13.12 1.18
C ALA A 259 5.69 13.88 0.81
N MET A 260 4.91 13.38 -0.16
CA MET A 260 3.62 13.96 -0.52
C MET A 260 2.61 13.81 0.61
N GLN A 261 2.50 12.61 1.22
CA GLN A 261 1.61 12.38 2.37
C GLN A 261 2.01 13.18 3.61
N ALA A 262 3.29 13.51 3.76
CA ALA A 262 3.80 14.39 4.82
C ALA A 262 3.46 15.87 4.59
N SER A 263 3.11 16.25 3.35
CA SER A 263 2.89 17.64 2.93
C SER A 263 1.41 17.98 2.70
N LEU A 264 0.55 16.99 2.45
CA LEU A 264 -0.85 17.25 2.11
C LEU A 264 -1.84 16.24 2.73
N SER A 265 -2.98 16.75 3.16
CA SER A 265 -4.21 15.99 3.37
C SER A 265 -5.38 16.72 2.72
N MET A 266 -6.27 16.00 2.04
CA MET A 266 -7.53 16.55 1.50
C MET A 266 -8.75 16.00 2.24
N THR A 267 -8.50 15.29 3.34
CA THR A 267 -9.53 14.58 4.08
C THR A 267 -9.35 14.76 5.58
N GLY A 268 -10.48 14.92 6.26
CA GLY A 268 -10.57 15.12 7.70
C GLY A 268 -11.72 14.33 8.30
N LYS A 269 -12.00 14.59 9.57
CA LYS A 269 -13.14 14.01 10.30
C LYS A 269 -14.19 15.09 10.48
N HIS A 270 -15.45 14.70 10.57
CA HIS A 270 -16.54 15.67 10.67
C HIS A 270 -16.56 16.44 12.00
N ASP A 271 -15.99 15.86 13.04
CA ASP A 271 -15.98 16.38 14.39
C ASP A 271 -14.61 16.16 15.06
N ASP A 272 -14.48 16.67 16.28
CA ASP A 272 -13.27 16.51 17.09
C ASP A 272 -13.12 15.10 17.69
N THR A 273 -13.99 14.16 17.30
CA THR A 273 -13.97 12.78 17.81
C THR A 273 -12.62 12.15 17.56
N LYS A 274 -11.97 11.69 18.62
CA LYS A 274 -10.64 11.08 18.53
C LYS A 274 -10.74 9.74 17.80
N THR A 275 -9.93 9.57 16.76
CA THR A 275 -9.73 8.28 16.12
C THR A 275 -8.37 7.73 16.50
N HIS A 276 -8.25 6.41 16.52
CA HIS A 276 -7.03 5.72 16.92
C HIS A 276 -6.43 4.90 15.77
N GLY A 277 -7.06 4.91 14.60
CA GLY A 277 -6.73 4.04 13.48
C GLY A 277 -7.70 2.87 13.35
N VAL A 278 -7.39 1.97 12.43
CA VAL A 278 -8.13 0.74 12.20
C VAL A 278 -7.66 -0.35 13.17
N ASN A 279 -8.61 -0.93 13.91
CA ASN A 279 -8.35 -2.04 14.81
C ASN A 279 -7.91 -3.33 14.09
N GLN A 280 -7.47 -4.32 14.86
CA GLN A 280 -6.96 -5.59 14.33
C GLN A 280 -8.00 -6.38 13.52
N ASP A 281 -9.27 -6.37 13.93
CA ASP A 281 -10.34 -7.16 13.28
C ASP A 281 -10.57 -6.69 11.84
N ASN A 282 -10.55 -5.38 11.61
CA ASN A 282 -10.76 -4.80 10.28
C ASN A 282 -9.49 -4.85 9.41
N MET A 283 -8.29 -4.93 10.00
CA MET A 283 -7.04 -5.02 9.24
C MET A 283 -6.92 -6.31 8.42
N ALA A 284 -7.46 -7.43 8.90
CA ALA A 284 -7.46 -8.68 8.15
C ALA A 284 -8.35 -8.58 6.91
N LEU A 285 -9.56 -8.03 7.06
CA LEU A 285 -10.48 -7.79 5.94
C LEU A 285 -9.87 -6.84 4.91
N LEU A 286 -9.24 -5.75 5.36
CA LEU A 286 -8.53 -4.82 4.48
C LEU A 286 -7.38 -5.49 3.72
N GLY A 287 -6.63 -6.40 4.37
CA GLY A 287 -5.58 -7.17 3.70
C GLY A 287 -6.11 -8.04 2.57
N TRP A 288 -7.24 -8.73 2.79
CA TRP A 288 -7.91 -9.48 1.75
C TRP A 288 -8.41 -8.61 0.61
N ALA A 289 -9.08 -7.49 0.93
CA ALA A 289 -9.55 -6.54 -0.08
C ALA A 289 -8.38 -5.99 -0.90
N TYR A 290 -7.28 -5.60 -0.25
CA TYR A 290 -6.08 -5.08 -0.91
C TYR A 290 -5.43 -6.12 -1.82
N GLY A 291 -5.29 -7.36 -1.36
CA GLY A 291 -4.80 -8.47 -2.16
C GLY A 291 -5.68 -8.71 -3.40
N ALA A 292 -6.99 -8.78 -3.23
CA ALA A 292 -7.94 -8.96 -4.33
C ALA A 292 -7.87 -7.82 -5.35
N MET A 293 -7.85 -6.55 -4.90
CA MET A 293 -7.69 -5.39 -5.77
C MET A 293 -6.36 -5.42 -6.52
N THR A 294 -5.28 -5.81 -5.85
CA THR A 294 -3.95 -5.94 -6.46
C THR A 294 -3.95 -7.01 -7.57
N LEU A 295 -4.54 -8.17 -7.31
CA LEU A 295 -4.66 -9.25 -8.29
C LEU A 295 -5.45 -8.81 -9.52
N THR A 296 -6.65 -8.27 -9.28
CA THR A 296 -7.56 -7.74 -10.28
C THR A 296 -6.88 -6.71 -11.16
N MET A 297 -6.26 -5.68 -10.56
CA MET A 297 -5.63 -4.61 -11.31
C MET A 297 -4.35 -5.07 -12.01
N GLY A 298 -3.66 -6.09 -11.49
CA GLY A 298 -2.56 -6.76 -12.19
C GLY A 298 -3.00 -7.34 -13.53
N PHE A 299 -4.12 -8.08 -13.56
CA PHE A 299 -4.68 -8.62 -14.82
C PHE A 299 -5.13 -7.53 -15.79
N VAL A 300 -5.84 -6.53 -15.27
CA VAL A 300 -6.28 -5.41 -16.10
C VAL A 300 -5.07 -4.68 -16.69
N GLN A 301 -4.04 -4.45 -15.89
CA GLN A 301 -2.83 -3.80 -16.36
C GLN A 301 -2.10 -4.64 -17.42
N ASP A 302 -1.99 -5.96 -17.26
CA ASP A 302 -1.32 -6.83 -18.23
C ASP A 302 -2.06 -6.91 -19.57
N SER A 303 -3.39 -6.84 -19.54
CA SER A 303 -4.21 -6.79 -20.76
C SER A 303 -4.18 -5.43 -21.47
N VAL A 304 -4.23 -4.33 -20.70
CA VAL A 304 -4.33 -2.97 -21.25
C VAL A 304 -2.97 -2.40 -21.66
N SER A 305 -1.90 -2.65 -20.89
CA SER A 305 -0.61 -1.99 -21.10
C SER A 305 -0.07 -2.16 -22.52
N PRO A 306 -0.05 -3.37 -23.12
CA PRO A 306 0.42 -3.54 -24.51
C PRO A 306 -0.41 -2.75 -25.53
N GLN A 307 -1.71 -2.56 -25.27
CA GLN A 307 -2.63 -1.85 -26.17
C GLN A 307 -2.49 -0.33 -26.11
N THR A 308 -1.77 0.20 -25.11
CA THR A 308 -1.51 1.63 -24.98
C THR A 308 -0.28 2.08 -25.75
N LEU A 309 0.56 1.14 -26.20
CA LEU A 309 1.77 1.45 -26.94
C LEU A 309 1.46 1.91 -28.38
N PRO A 310 2.32 2.77 -28.97
CA PRO A 310 2.25 3.09 -30.39
C PRO A 310 2.27 1.83 -31.29
N PRO A 311 1.63 1.87 -32.47
CA PRO A 311 1.60 0.72 -33.39
C PRO A 311 2.98 0.16 -33.70
N GLY A 312 3.09 -1.18 -33.73
CA GLY A 312 4.34 -1.88 -34.02
C GLY A 312 5.29 -2.01 -32.82
N GLN A 313 5.01 -1.36 -31.69
CA GLN A 313 5.83 -1.52 -30.49
C GLN A 313 5.27 -2.60 -29.57
N THR A 314 6.16 -3.26 -28.82
CA THR A 314 5.77 -4.33 -27.89
C THR A 314 6.38 -4.15 -26.51
N LEU A 315 5.73 -4.77 -25.52
CA LEU A 315 6.16 -4.80 -24.12
C LEU A 315 6.52 -6.24 -23.74
N SER A 316 7.79 -6.48 -23.45
CA SER A 316 8.27 -7.71 -22.79
C SER A 316 8.93 -7.31 -21.47
N SER A 317 8.09 -7.16 -20.44
CA SER A 317 8.40 -6.35 -19.26
C SER A 317 9.80 -6.60 -18.64
N PRO A 318 10.62 -5.55 -18.45
CA PRO A 318 10.37 -4.12 -18.76
C PRO A 318 10.90 -3.66 -20.13
N ALA A 319 11.36 -4.57 -21.00
CA ALA A 319 11.85 -4.22 -22.32
C ALA A 319 10.74 -3.68 -23.22
N LEU A 320 11.05 -2.58 -23.91
CA LEU A 320 10.22 -1.97 -24.93
C LEU A 320 10.93 -2.12 -26.27
N THR A 321 10.27 -2.78 -27.21
CA THR A 321 10.83 -3.04 -28.55
C THR A 321 9.99 -2.43 -29.65
N GLY A 322 10.65 -2.11 -30.76
CA GLY A 322 10.00 -1.67 -32.00
C GLY A 322 9.48 -2.85 -32.85
N ALA A 323 8.99 -2.53 -34.04
CA ALA A 323 8.47 -3.52 -34.99
C ALA A 323 9.55 -4.47 -35.51
N ASP A 324 10.80 -4.04 -35.47
CA ASP A 324 12.03 -4.79 -35.76
C ASP A 324 12.48 -5.68 -34.59
N GLN A 325 11.73 -5.71 -33.49
CA GLN A 325 12.08 -6.40 -32.24
C GLN A 325 13.37 -5.88 -31.56
N LEU A 326 13.87 -4.72 -31.97
CA LEU A 326 15.02 -4.08 -31.34
C LEU A 326 14.57 -3.15 -30.21
N PRO A 327 15.40 -2.94 -29.16
CA PRO A 327 15.09 -2.00 -28.09
C PRO A 327 14.82 -0.59 -28.62
N LEU A 328 13.73 0.03 -28.16
CA LEU A 328 13.42 1.41 -28.50
C LEU A 328 14.48 2.36 -27.92
N ARG A 329 14.75 3.45 -28.65
CA ARG A 329 15.68 4.52 -28.23
C ARG A 329 15.10 5.91 -28.51
N GLY A 330 15.72 6.94 -27.92
CA GLY A 330 15.38 8.33 -28.16
C GLY A 330 13.92 8.67 -27.84
N GLU A 331 13.30 9.46 -28.71
CA GLU A 331 11.92 9.96 -28.54
C GLU A 331 10.88 8.84 -28.51
N ALA A 332 11.03 7.81 -29.34
CA ALA A 332 10.12 6.66 -29.37
C ALA A 332 10.10 5.89 -28.04
N LEU A 333 11.28 5.71 -27.42
CA LEU A 333 11.38 5.12 -26.08
C LEU A 333 10.70 6.02 -25.05
N ALA A 334 10.99 7.32 -25.08
CA ALA A 334 10.43 8.28 -24.12
C ALA A 334 8.90 8.29 -24.18
N GLN A 335 8.29 8.38 -25.38
CA GLN A 335 6.84 8.40 -25.56
C GLN A 335 6.16 7.15 -24.97
N SER A 336 6.76 5.98 -25.18
CA SER A 336 6.23 4.70 -24.69
C SER A 336 6.37 4.54 -23.19
N ILE A 337 7.50 5.00 -22.63
CA ILE A 337 7.69 5.15 -21.18
C ILE A 337 6.61 6.04 -20.59
N GLN A 338 6.34 7.21 -21.18
CA GLN A 338 5.34 8.14 -20.67
C GLN A 338 3.94 7.51 -20.64
N THR A 339 3.57 6.83 -21.72
CA THR A 339 2.25 6.23 -21.88
C THR A 339 2.03 5.07 -20.90
N LEU A 340 3.02 4.20 -20.75
CA LEU A 340 2.97 3.09 -19.80
C LEU A 340 3.02 3.57 -18.35
N ALA A 341 3.88 4.54 -18.04
CA ALA A 341 3.96 5.13 -16.71
C ALA A 341 2.62 5.76 -16.30
N GLY A 342 1.98 6.51 -17.21
CA GLY A 342 0.65 7.09 -16.99
C GLY A 342 -0.42 6.03 -16.74
N THR A 343 -0.42 4.96 -17.54
CA THR A 343 -1.39 3.87 -17.43
C THR A 343 -1.24 3.11 -16.10
N ARG A 344 -0.01 2.73 -15.74
CA ARG A 344 0.29 2.08 -14.45
C ARG A 344 -0.02 3.00 -13.26
N ALA A 345 0.24 4.31 -13.40
CA ALA A 345 -0.12 5.30 -12.38
C ALA A 345 -1.63 5.40 -12.18
N ALA A 346 -2.42 5.41 -13.26
CA ALA A 346 -3.86 5.43 -13.18
C ALA A 346 -4.42 4.22 -12.41
N PHE A 347 -4.01 3.00 -12.78
CA PHE A 347 -4.47 1.78 -12.09
C PHE A 347 -4.05 1.74 -10.61
N ASN A 348 -2.80 2.10 -10.30
CA ASN A 348 -2.34 2.14 -8.90
C ASN A 348 -3.07 3.24 -8.09
N THR A 349 -3.50 4.32 -8.74
CA THR A 349 -4.32 5.37 -8.11
C THR A 349 -5.69 4.82 -7.73
N VAL A 350 -6.35 4.05 -8.61
CA VAL A 350 -7.65 3.43 -8.31
C VAL A 350 -7.55 2.51 -7.10
N ILE A 351 -6.55 1.63 -7.03
CA ILE A 351 -6.30 0.77 -5.86
C ILE A 351 -6.16 1.63 -4.60
N ALA A 352 -5.36 2.70 -4.68
CA ALA A 352 -5.09 3.55 -3.53
C ALA A 352 -6.32 4.34 -3.06
N ILE A 353 -7.19 4.77 -3.97
CA ILE A 353 -8.47 5.41 -3.65
C ILE A 353 -9.34 4.44 -2.86
N MET A 354 -9.54 3.23 -3.39
CA MET A 354 -10.38 2.22 -2.74
C MET A 354 -9.82 1.80 -1.37
N ASP A 355 -8.53 1.51 -1.31
CA ASP A 355 -7.84 1.14 -0.08
C ASP A 355 -7.95 2.22 1.01
N ASN A 356 -7.64 3.48 0.68
CA ASN A 356 -7.72 4.56 1.66
C ASN A 356 -9.16 4.88 2.04
N HIS A 357 -10.11 4.77 1.10
CA HIS A 357 -11.52 4.93 1.42
C HIS A 357 -11.99 3.86 2.42
N LEU A 358 -11.65 2.59 2.20
CA LEU A 358 -11.99 1.51 3.14
C LEU A 358 -11.31 1.72 4.50
N GLN A 359 -10.01 2.02 4.54
CA GLN A 359 -9.29 2.29 5.77
C GLN A 359 -9.93 3.43 6.57
N LYS A 360 -10.22 4.56 5.91
CA LYS A 360 -10.85 5.71 6.56
C LYS A 360 -12.27 5.43 7.00
N HIS A 361 -13.06 4.72 6.20
CA HIS A 361 -14.39 4.29 6.57
C HIS A 361 -14.35 3.48 7.87
N PHE A 362 -13.48 2.48 7.97
CA PHE A 362 -13.37 1.67 9.19
C PHE A 362 -12.88 2.49 10.39
N ASP A 363 -11.88 3.35 10.23
CA ASP A 363 -11.37 4.22 11.30
C ASP A 363 -12.47 5.15 11.85
N THR A 364 -13.15 5.89 10.97
CA THR A 364 -14.18 6.86 11.40
C THR A 364 -15.40 6.16 11.97
N ARG A 365 -15.85 5.07 11.34
CA ARG A 365 -17.01 4.30 11.79
C ARG A 365 -16.80 3.70 13.18
N GLN A 366 -15.62 3.17 13.46
CA GLN A 366 -15.28 2.64 14.79
C GLN A 366 -15.31 3.71 15.86
N ALA A 367 -14.93 4.95 15.51
CA ALA A 367 -14.97 6.08 16.41
C ALA A 367 -16.36 6.74 16.50
N GLY A 368 -17.34 6.31 15.70
CA GLY A 368 -18.68 6.91 15.69
C GLY A 368 -18.78 8.22 14.91
N THR A 369 -17.81 8.51 14.03
CA THR A 369 -17.77 9.71 13.19
C THR A 369 -17.77 9.36 11.70
N THR A 370 -17.77 10.39 10.84
CA THR A 370 -17.68 10.25 9.38
C THR A 370 -16.53 11.07 8.82
N GLN A 371 -16.10 10.71 7.62
CA GLN A 371 -15.06 11.42 6.89
C GLN A 371 -15.66 12.66 6.20
N GLN A 372 -14.88 13.74 6.12
CA GLN A 372 -15.21 14.92 5.32
C GLN A 372 -14.07 15.32 4.38
N PHE A 373 -14.40 16.14 3.38
CA PHE A 373 -13.40 16.89 2.64
C PHE A 373 -12.82 17.97 3.55
N GLU A 374 -11.49 17.99 3.70
CA GLU A 374 -10.80 18.98 4.52
C GLU A 374 -9.37 19.12 4.00
N ALA A 375 -9.07 20.25 3.36
CA ALA A 375 -7.74 20.53 2.87
C ALA A 375 -6.85 21.04 4.00
N SER A 376 -5.76 20.33 4.27
CA SER A 376 -4.70 20.72 5.20
C SER A 376 -3.37 20.78 4.45
N LEU A 377 -2.90 22.00 4.21
CA LEU A 377 -1.71 22.31 3.40
C LEU A 377 -0.94 23.51 4.00
N PRO A 378 0.40 23.41 4.19
CA PRO A 378 1.20 22.20 4.19
C PRO A 378 1.10 21.46 5.53
N LEU A 379 1.00 20.14 5.48
CA LEU A 379 1.39 19.31 6.61
C LEU A 379 2.92 19.42 6.80
N LYS A 380 3.39 19.35 8.05
CA LYS A 380 4.83 19.37 8.39
C LYS A 380 5.27 18.05 9.03
N ASP A 381 4.77 16.91 8.54
CA ASP A 381 5.03 15.57 9.08
C ASP A 381 6.21 14.86 8.37
N TYR A 382 7.30 15.59 8.06
CA TYR A 382 8.42 15.02 7.28
C TYR A 382 9.17 13.88 8.01
N GLY A 383 9.01 13.77 9.34
CA GLY A 383 9.47 12.60 10.10
C GLY A 383 8.88 11.28 9.59
N ARG A 384 7.74 11.32 8.90
CA ARG A 384 7.09 10.20 8.22
C ARG A 384 7.98 9.55 7.16
N ILE A 385 8.82 10.31 6.46
CA ILE A 385 9.68 9.77 5.38
C ILE A 385 10.60 8.69 5.96
N LEU A 386 11.26 8.97 7.08
CA LEU A 386 12.19 8.03 7.72
C LEU A 386 11.49 6.89 8.47
N ASP A 387 10.23 7.10 8.88
CA ASP A 387 9.43 6.10 9.58
C ASP A 387 8.80 5.08 8.62
N GLN A 388 8.18 5.57 7.55
CA GLN A 388 7.27 4.77 6.73
C GLN A 388 7.86 4.39 5.38
N SER A 389 8.82 5.15 4.84
CA SER A 389 9.44 4.78 3.56
C SER A 389 10.16 3.44 3.65
N PRO A 390 10.98 3.13 4.69
CA PRO A 390 11.61 1.82 4.78
C PRO A 390 10.56 0.69 4.84
N ALA A 391 9.52 0.82 5.65
CA ALA A 391 8.46 -0.19 5.71
C ALA A 391 7.72 -0.34 4.37
N ARG A 392 7.48 0.76 3.64
CA ARG A 392 6.89 0.70 2.29
C ARG A 392 7.81 0.03 1.28
N VAL A 393 9.13 0.31 1.33
CA VAL A 393 10.13 -0.39 0.50
C VAL A 393 10.09 -1.88 0.78
N ALA A 394 10.01 -2.32 2.05
CA ALA A 394 9.90 -3.74 2.38
C ALA A 394 8.65 -4.38 1.78
N TRP A 395 7.52 -3.67 1.83
CA TRP A 395 6.26 -4.15 1.30
C TRP A 395 6.28 -4.29 -0.23
N THR A 396 6.73 -3.25 -0.95
CA THR A 396 6.76 -3.26 -2.42
C THR A 396 7.88 -4.13 -2.97
N SER A 397 9.01 -4.24 -2.26
CA SER A 397 10.14 -5.11 -2.65
C SER A 397 9.78 -6.57 -2.52
N LEU A 398 9.12 -6.99 -1.42
CA LEU A 398 8.69 -8.38 -1.28
C LEU A 398 7.76 -8.80 -2.42
N ALA A 399 6.74 -7.98 -2.71
CA ALA A 399 5.80 -8.27 -3.78
C ALA A 399 6.48 -8.32 -5.16
N SER A 400 7.39 -7.37 -5.43
CA SER A 400 8.12 -7.31 -6.69
C SER A 400 9.12 -8.47 -6.85
N ALA A 401 9.80 -8.86 -5.78
CA ALA A 401 10.74 -9.99 -5.77
C ALA A 401 10.02 -11.31 -6.03
N ILE A 402 8.88 -11.53 -5.37
CA ILE A 402 8.02 -12.72 -5.62
C ILE A 402 7.53 -12.73 -7.07
N ASN A 403 7.05 -11.60 -7.59
CA ASN A 403 6.62 -11.50 -8.99
C ASN A 403 7.73 -11.92 -9.96
N MET A 404 8.96 -11.42 -9.75
CA MET A 404 10.10 -11.79 -10.60
C MET A 404 10.48 -13.25 -10.45
N ALA A 405 10.51 -13.78 -9.23
CA ALA A 405 10.83 -15.19 -8.99
C ALA A 405 9.82 -16.11 -9.70
N MET A 406 8.52 -15.77 -9.66
CA MET A 406 7.50 -16.50 -10.41
C MET A 406 7.71 -16.38 -11.92
N GLY A 407 8.09 -15.20 -12.42
CA GLY A 407 8.44 -14.99 -13.81
C GLY A 407 9.62 -15.87 -14.26
N GLU A 408 10.65 -16.00 -13.43
CA GLU A 408 11.80 -16.86 -13.73
C GLU A 408 11.48 -18.35 -13.66
N VAL A 409 10.67 -18.78 -12.69
CA VAL A 409 10.22 -20.19 -12.57
C VAL A 409 9.38 -20.60 -13.78
N THR A 410 8.58 -19.68 -14.31
CA THR A 410 7.67 -19.95 -15.44
C THR A 410 8.29 -19.70 -16.82
N ARG A 411 9.50 -19.14 -16.87
CA ARG A 411 10.21 -18.76 -18.09
C ARG A 411 10.39 -19.98 -19.02
N GLY A 412 9.80 -19.91 -20.21
CA GLY A 412 9.91 -20.94 -21.26
C GLY A 412 9.08 -22.22 -21.03
N ASN A 413 8.42 -22.36 -19.87
CA ASN A 413 7.73 -23.60 -19.46
C ASN A 413 6.20 -23.45 -19.36
N THR A 414 5.68 -22.23 -19.46
CA THR A 414 4.24 -21.95 -19.35
C THR A 414 3.79 -20.94 -20.40
N SER A 415 2.48 -20.89 -20.69
CA SER A 415 1.92 -19.82 -21.51
C SER A 415 2.08 -18.45 -20.84
N THR A 416 2.20 -17.38 -21.64
CA THR A 416 2.32 -16.00 -21.14
C THR A 416 1.19 -15.63 -20.18
N ALA A 417 -0.03 -16.10 -20.45
CA ALA A 417 -1.19 -15.87 -19.59
C ALA A 417 -1.05 -16.55 -18.22
N LEU A 418 -0.56 -17.80 -18.17
CA LEU A 418 -0.35 -18.50 -16.90
C LEU A 418 0.82 -17.88 -16.11
N GLY A 419 1.91 -17.51 -16.79
CA GLY A 419 3.02 -16.79 -16.16
C GLY A 419 2.59 -15.45 -15.55
N SER A 420 1.80 -14.66 -16.30
CA SER A 420 1.18 -13.42 -15.81
C SER A 420 0.27 -13.67 -14.60
N PHE A 421 -0.61 -14.69 -14.67
CA PHE A 421 -1.48 -15.06 -13.57
C PHE A 421 -0.70 -15.37 -12.29
N LEU A 422 0.31 -16.24 -12.40
CA LEU A 422 1.12 -16.66 -11.27
C LEU A 422 1.94 -15.49 -10.69
N GLY A 423 2.49 -14.64 -11.54
CA GLY A 423 3.17 -13.42 -11.12
C GLY A 423 2.26 -12.47 -10.36
N ASN A 424 1.06 -12.19 -10.87
CA ASN A 424 0.10 -11.29 -10.22
C ASN A 424 -0.50 -11.90 -8.94
N ALA A 425 -0.78 -13.20 -8.93
CA ALA A 425 -1.21 -13.94 -7.73
C ALA A 425 -0.14 -13.89 -6.64
N GLY A 426 1.13 -14.08 -6.99
CA GLY A 426 2.26 -13.94 -6.07
C GLY A 426 2.35 -12.53 -5.48
N THR A 427 2.28 -11.49 -6.33
CA THR A 427 2.24 -10.08 -5.90
C THR A 427 1.09 -9.82 -4.92
N ALA A 428 -0.12 -10.26 -5.29
CA ALA A 428 -1.34 -10.04 -4.51
C ALA A 428 -1.29 -10.75 -3.15
N ALA A 429 -0.82 -11.99 -3.11
CA ALA A 429 -0.64 -12.75 -1.88
C ALA A 429 0.39 -12.06 -0.96
N ALA A 430 1.54 -11.67 -1.50
CA ALA A 430 2.57 -10.96 -0.76
C ALA A 430 2.06 -9.65 -0.16
N MET A 431 1.35 -8.87 -0.98
CA MET A 431 0.77 -7.59 -0.56
C MET A 431 -0.31 -7.78 0.50
N GLY A 432 -1.27 -8.67 0.28
CA GLY A 432 -2.41 -8.92 1.18
C GLY A 432 -1.99 -9.53 2.53
N LEU A 433 -1.09 -10.52 2.52
CA LEU A 433 -0.60 -11.16 3.75
C LEU A 433 0.24 -10.21 4.60
N ALA A 434 1.05 -9.35 3.96
CA ALA A 434 1.84 -8.34 4.67
C ALA A 434 1.03 -7.11 5.11
N TYR A 435 -0.18 -6.90 4.55
CA TYR A 435 -0.97 -5.68 4.72
C TYR A 435 -1.18 -5.31 6.19
N ARG A 436 -1.66 -6.24 7.01
CA ARG A 436 -1.92 -6.01 8.44
C ARG A 436 -0.66 -5.52 9.14
N THR A 437 0.42 -6.29 9.01
CA THR A 437 1.71 -6.01 9.63
C THR A 437 2.24 -4.63 9.23
N MET A 438 2.17 -4.28 7.95
CA MET A 438 2.64 -3.01 7.42
C MET A 438 1.81 -1.83 7.91
N ASN A 439 0.48 -1.90 7.75
CA ASN A 439 -0.40 -0.79 8.11
C ASN A 439 -0.46 -0.56 9.62
N GLN A 440 -0.47 -1.61 10.44
CA GLN A 440 -0.37 -1.46 11.89
C GLN A 440 0.97 -0.81 12.31
N THR A 441 2.07 -1.17 11.64
CA THR A 441 3.38 -0.52 11.86
C THR A 441 3.35 0.97 11.45
N PHE A 442 2.65 1.32 10.36
CA PHE A 442 2.45 2.74 9.99
C PHE A 442 1.67 3.52 11.06
N GLN A 443 0.62 2.91 11.65
CA GLN A 443 -0.15 3.52 12.73
C GLN A 443 0.72 3.74 13.97
N ALA A 444 1.51 2.73 14.35
CA ALA A 444 2.44 2.82 15.49
C ALA A 444 3.45 3.96 15.31
N HIS A 445 4.08 4.05 14.12
CA HIS A 445 4.97 5.17 13.79
C HIS A 445 4.25 6.52 13.87
N GLY A 446 3.04 6.62 13.32
CA GLY A 446 2.24 7.84 13.39
C GLY A 446 1.95 8.27 14.83
N SER A 447 1.62 7.32 15.72
CA SER A 447 1.37 7.59 17.13
C SER A 447 2.64 8.01 17.88
N VAL A 448 3.76 7.34 17.64
CA VAL A 448 5.05 7.70 18.24
C VAL A 448 5.49 9.10 17.82
N ARG A 449 5.40 9.45 16.53
CA ARG A 449 5.72 10.82 16.07
C ARG A 449 4.85 11.87 16.74
N LYS A 450 3.52 11.68 16.73
CA LYS A 450 2.60 12.63 17.36
C LYS A 450 2.91 12.87 18.84
N ALA A 451 3.31 11.84 19.57
CA ALA A 451 3.68 11.95 20.97
C ALA A 451 5.06 12.61 21.21
N ILE A 452 5.96 12.59 20.23
CA ILE A 452 7.24 13.31 20.29
C ILE A 452 7.02 14.79 19.94
N ASP A 453 6.25 15.06 18.89
CA ASP A 453 5.98 16.43 18.42
C ASP A 453 5.07 17.20 19.39
N ASN A 454 4.20 16.47 20.10
CA ASN A 454 3.34 17.00 21.16
C ASN A 454 3.47 16.10 22.40
N PRO A 455 4.53 16.28 23.21
CA PRO A 455 4.69 15.50 24.43
C PRO A 455 3.46 15.72 25.34
N PRO A 456 2.89 14.65 25.93
CA PRO A 456 1.80 14.83 26.88
C PRO A 456 2.28 15.75 28.00
N ALA A 457 1.42 16.67 28.44
CA ALA A 457 1.74 17.59 29.52
C ALA A 457 2.27 16.77 30.70
N GLN A 458 3.51 17.08 31.12
CA GLN A 458 4.09 16.45 32.30
C GLN A 458 3.13 16.75 33.45
N THR A 459 2.51 15.71 34.00
CA THR A 459 1.84 15.84 35.29
C THR A 459 2.91 16.38 36.25
N PRO A 460 2.70 17.53 36.91
CA PRO A 460 3.68 18.05 37.85
C PRO A 460 4.07 16.91 38.77
N ALA A 461 5.37 16.65 38.89
CA ALA A 461 5.86 15.72 39.88
C ALA A 461 5.18 16.11 41.19
N VAL A 462 4.44 15.18 41.80
CA VAL A 462 3.98 15.35 43.17
C VAL A 462 5.27 15.62 43.94
N VAL A 463 5.45 16.88 44.32
CA VAL A 463 6.52 17.30 45.21
C VAL A 463 6.25 16.48 46.47
N ALA A 464 7.00 15.40 46.64
CA ALA A 464 7.02 14.67 47.89
C ALA A 464 7.33 15.72 48.96
N GLN A 465 6.36 15.98 49.84
CA GLN A 465 6.59 16.80 51.01
C GLN A 465 7.79 16.21 51.76
N PRO A 466 8.75 17.03 52.21
CA PRO A 466 9.86 16.55 53.01
C PRO A 466 9.30 16.12 54.36
N GLY A 467 9.13 14.81 54.55
CA GLY A 467 8.51 14.26 55.76
C GLY A 467 8.89 12.81 55.98
N LEU A 468 10.01 12.63 56.70
CA LEU A 468 10.47 11.44 57.43
C LEU A 468 10.97 10.25 56.60
N GLU A 469 12.30 10.06 56.65
CA GLU A 469 12.97 8.78 56.37
C GLU A 469 12.33 7.64 57.17
N PRO A 470 12.28 6.43 56.57
CA PRO A 470 13.19 5.40 57.05
C PRO A 470 14.02 4.76 55.93
N GLN A 471 15.23 4.39 56.34
CA GLN A 471 16.34 3.84 55.57
C GLN A 471 16.04 2.54 54.80
N GLY A 472 16.72 2.40 53.65
CA GLY A 472 16.93 1.15 52.90
C GLY A 472 15.94 0.98 51.74
N SER A 473 16.26 1.26 50.48
CA SER A 473 17.38 0.70 49.72
C SER A 473 17.46 1.43 48.37
N VAL A 474 18.68 1.82 47.99
CA VAL A 474 18.99 2.72 46.88
C VAL A 474 19.77 1.95 45.81
N VAL A 475 19.21 1.95 44.58
CA VAL A 475 19.91 2.10 43.29
C VAL A 475 20.75 0.93 42.76
N ILE A 476 20.25 0.31 41.69
CA ILE A 476 21.08 -0.12 40.55
C ILE A 476 20.37 0.31 39.25
N ASN A 477 21.06 1.14 38.45
CA ASN A 477 20.80 1.57 37.05
C ASN A 477 20.76 3.08 36.78
N ARG A 478 21.45 3.91 37.59
CA ARG A 478 21.85 5.29 37.19
C ARG A 478 23.32 5.46 36.79
N ARG A 479 24.13 4.39 36.73
CA ARG A 479 25.58 4.50 36.50
C ARG A 479 26.04 4.49 35.04
N ALA A 480 25.21 4.12 34.06
CA ALA A 480 25.66 4.05 32.66
C ALA A 480 25.76 5.42 31.95
N ASN A 481 24.94 6.40 32.36
CA ASN A 481 24.90 7.72 31.67
C ASN A 481 25.82 8.78 32.30
N ALA A 482 26.31 8.58 33.52
CA ALA A 482 27.19 9.55 34.18
C ALA A 482 28.67 9.42 33.78
N VAL A 483 29.10 8.26 33.26
CA VAL A 483 30.47 8.05 32.80
C VAL A 483 30.69 8.66 31.40
N ARG A 484 29.66 8.65 30.54
CA ARG A 484 29.74 9.24 29.19
C ARG A 484 29.85 10.77 29.22
N ALA A 485 29.08 11.43 30.09
CA ALA A 485 29.11 12.87 30.27
C ALA A 485 30.42 13.41 30.91
N ARG A 486 31.23 12.56 31.58
CA ARG A 486 32.56 12.95 32.07
C ARG A 486 33.67 12.80 31.04
N ILE A 487 33.48 11.94 30.03
CA ILE A 487 34.47 11.74 28.96
C ILE A 487 34.33 12.84 27.89
N GLU A 488 33.10 13.24 27.56
CA GLU A 488 32.84 14.29 26.57
C GLU A 488 33.28 15.68 27.06
N ASN A 489 33.14 16.00 28.35
CA ASN A 489 33.59 17.28 28.92
C ASN A 489 35.11 17.38 29.18
N ALA A 490 35.86 16.27 29.03
CA ALA A 490 37.32 16.27 29.19
C ALA A 490 38.07 16.45 27.86
N GLN A 491 37.37 16.41 26.72
CA GLN A 491 37.96 16.57 25.39
C GLN A 491 37.84 17.99 24.83
N ASP A 492 37.00 18.85 25.41
CA ASP A 492 36.84 20.26 25.01
C ASP A 492 37.77 21.22 25.80
N ALA A 493 38.74 20.69 26.55
CA ALA A 493 39.72 21.46 27.30
C ALA A 493 41.15 20.97 27.06
N GLN A 494 41.58 20.90 25.79
CA GLN A 494 43.00 20.93 25.38
C GLN A 494 43.17 21.69 24.06
#